data_AF-Q6ZAF5-F1
#
_entry.id   AF-Q6ZAF5-F1
#
_cell.length_a   1.000
_cell.length_b   1.000
_cell.length_c   1.000
_cell.angle_alpha   90.00
_cell.angle_beta   90.00
_cell.angle_gamma   90.00
#
_symmetry.space_group_name_H-M   'P 1'
#
loop_
_entity.id
_entity.type
_entity.pdbx_description
1 polymer ?
#
loop_
_entity_poly.entity_id
_entity_poly.type
_entity_poly.pdbx_seq_one_letter_code
_entity_poly.pdbx_strand_id
1 'polypeptide(L)'
;MTPDERKSYIAQRHQEKVLDVAMYIAMALESTQDKECVYAPYAFDDHLIVFLLYPKYNEVNVLDSLDKDSKTYQEFLRIIDLAFKRGIISEADNAKTQENAYSSSISGRWCHKQPVGTILCGYYCCEFLRVNGKYCANYDELPKFPKSERELDDRSIEDIQRDMCYFIHRECAHQLGQFFDNEGVLALPENESLSNWSRRLI
;
A
#
# COMPACT_ATOMS: atom_id res chain seq x y z
N MET A 1 -36.55 -18.34 5.55
CA MET A 1 -35.65 -17.35 6.16
C MET A 1 -36.37 -16.01 6.18
N THR A 2 -36.59 -15.46 7.36
CA THR A 2 -37.20 -14.13 7.54
C THR A 2 -36.20 -13.02 7.21
N PRO A 3 -36.63 -11.77 7.00
CA PRO A 3 -35.73 -10.63 6.81
C PRO A 3 -34.71 -10.47 7.96
N ASP A 4 -35.11 -10.71 9.20
CA ASP A 4 -34.26 -10.61 10.39
C ASP A 4 -33.23 -11.73 10.49
N GLU A 5 -33.63 -12.96 10.13
CA GLU A 5 -32.72 -14.11 10.02
C GLU A 5 -31.67 -13.85 8.93
N ARG A 6 -32.08 -13.29 7.78
CA ARG A 6 -31.16 -12.93 6.69
C ARG A 6 -30.17 -11.85 7.13
N LYS A 7 -30.63 -10.81 7.82
CA LYS A 7 -29.78 -9.72 8.33
C LYS A 7 -28.75 -10.24 9.33
N SER A 8 -29.18 -11.09 10.26
CA SER A 8 -28.31 -11.71 11.26
C SER A 8 -27.26 -12.61 10.61
N TYR A 9 -27.67 -13.42 9.63
CA TYR A 9 -26.77 -14.28 8.87
C TYR A 9 -25.71 -13.46 8.11
N ILE A 10 -26.10 -12.40 7.41
CA ILE A 10 -25.16 -11.52 6.69
C ILE A 10 -24.17 -10.87 7.67
N ALA A 11 -24.66 -10.36 8.81
CA ALA A 11 -23.80 -9.74 9.82
C ALA A 11 -22.78 -10.74 10.40
N GLN A 12 -23.21 -11.97 10.68
CA GLN A 12 -22.30 -13.04 11.13
C GLN A 12 -21.24 -13.35 10.07
N ARG A 13 -21.65 -13.58 8.82
CA ARG A 13 -20.72 -13.87 7.71
C ARG A 13 -19.72 -12.75 7.47
N HIS A 14 -20.19 -11.50 7.58
CA HIS A 14 -19.35 -10.32 7.48
C HIS A 14 -18.30 -10.29 8.59
N GLN A 15 -18.71 -10.53 9.83
CA GLN A 15 -17.79 -10.60 10.98
C GLN A 15 -16.77 -11.73 10.84
N GLU A 16 -17.17 -12.91 10.36
CA GLU A 16 -16.25 -14.02 10.06
C GLU A 16 -15.20 -13.59 9.02
N LYS A 17 -15.63 -12.94 7.94
CA LYS A 17 -14.74 -12.45 6.88
C LYS A 17 -13.77 -11.37 7.36
N VAL A 18 -14.23 -10.45 8.20
CA VAL A 18 -13.37 -9.45 8.86
C VAL A 18 -12.24 -10.11 9.64
N LEU A 19 -12.54 -11.20 10.36
CA LEU A 19 -11.53 -11.92 11.15
C LEU A 19 -10.57 -12.71 10.25
N ASP A 20 -11.07 -13.35 9.18
CA ASP A 20 -10.23 -14.04 8.19
C ASP A 20 -9.21 -13.09 7.55
N VAL A 21 -9.68 -11.92 7.09
CA VAL A 21 -8.80 -10.92 6.44
C VAL A 21 -7.79 -10.36 7.45
N ALA A 22 -8.22 -10.07 8.67
CA ALA A 22 -7.31 -9.59 9.71
C ALA A 22 -6.24 -10.64 10.06
N MET A 23 -6.57 -11.94 10.02
CA MET A 23 -5.59 -13.01 10.22
C MET A 23 -4.57 -13.07 9.08
N TYR A 24 -5.03 -12.98 7.83
CA TYR A 24 -4.15 -12.91 6.68
C TYR A 24 -3.18 -11.71 6.76
N ILE A 25 -3.69 -10.54 7.11
CA ILE A 25 -2.87 -9.33 7.28
C ILE A 25 -1.86 -9.51 8.41
N ALA A 26 -2.24 -10.12 9.54
CA ALA A 26 -1.33 -10.38 10.65
C ALA A 26 -0.15 -11.26 10.20
N MET A 27 -0.43 -12.35 9.48
CA MET A 27 0.62 -13.23 8.92
C MET A 27 1.53 -12.50 7.93
N ALA A 28 0.96 -11.64 7.07
CA ALA A 28 1.74 -10.83 6.15
C ALA A 28 2.66 -9.84 6.89
N LEU A 29 2.13 -9.15 7.90
CA LEU A 29 2.90 -8.22 8.73
C LEU A 29 4.03 -8.92 9.48
N GLU A 30 3.78 -10.11 10.05
CA GLU A 30 4.80 -10.93 10.68
C GLU A 30 5.93 -11.31 9.71
N SER A 31 5.59 -11.68 8.46
CA SER A 31 6.57 -11.99 7.42
C SER A 31 7.37 -10.79 6.90
N THR A 32 6.99 -9.57 7.30
CA THR A 32 7.60 -8.31 6.86
C THR A 32 8.17 -7.48 8.02
N GLN A 33 8.43 -8.12 9.17
CA GLN A 33 9.01 -7.45 10.35
C GLN A 33 10.41 -6.87 10.11
N ASP A 34 11.13 -7.38 9.11
CA ASP A 34 12.42 -6.83 8.67
C ASP A 34 12.26 -5.54 7.84
N LYS A 35 11.03 -5.20 7.44
CA LYS A 35 10.70 -3.98 6.68
C LYS A 35 10.32 -2.87 7.63
N GLU A 36 10.81 -1.66 7.34
CA GLU A 36 10.42 -0.46 8.07
C GLU A 36 8.95 -0.10 7.83
N CYS A 37 8.48 -0.25 6.57
CA CYS A 37 7.13 0.10 6.16
C CYS A 37 6.64 -0.83 5.03
N VAL A 38 5.35 -1.15 5.06
CA VAL A 38 4.62 -1.87 4.01
C VAL A 38 3.59 -0.92 3.39
N TYR A 39 3.64 -0.81 2.06
CA TYR A 39 2.68 -0.02 1.28
C TYR A 39 1.51 -0.90 0.88
N ALA A 40 0.30 -0.50 1.28
CA ALA A 40 -0.93 -1.19 0.95
C ALA A 40 -1.88 -0.23 0.22
N PRO A 41 -1.85 -0.17 -1.12
CA PRO A 41 -2.85 0.52 -1.90
C PRO A 41 -4.24 -0.07 -1.65
N TYR A 42 -5.25 0.78 -1.54
CA TYR A 42 -6.63 0.37 -1.30
C TYR A 42 -7.57 1.18 -2.18
N ALA A 43 -8.45 0.46 -2.88
CA ALA A 43 -9.43 1.03 -3.81
C ALA A 43 -10.84 0.95 -3.23
N PHE A 44 -11.58 2.04 -3.30
CA PHE A 44 -13.01 2.11 -2.96
C PHE A 44 -13.68 3.24 -3.75
N ASP A 45 -14.92 3.05 -4.18
CA ASP A 45 -15.73 4.08 -4.86
C ASP A 45 -14.96 4.88 -5.94
N ASP A 46 -14.26 4.17 -6.84
CA ASP A 46 -13.40 4.74 -7.90
C ASP A 46 -12.28 5.67 -7.40
N HIS A 47 -11.88 5.52 -6.14
CA HIS A 47 -10.82 6.27 -5.48
C HIS A 47 -9.74 5.35 -4.92
N LEU A 48 -8.48 5.78 -5.03
CA LEU A 48 -7.31 5.05 -4.54
C LEU A 48 -6.67 5.84 -3.39
N ILE A 49 -6.40 5.12 -2.29
CA ILE A 49 -5.59 5.60 -1.16
C ILE A 49 -4.45 4.63 -0.90
N VAL A 50 -3.50 5.03 -0.05
CA VAL A 50 -2.42 4.14 0.40
C VAL A 50 -2.41 4.09 1.93
N PHE A 51 -2.44 2.89 2.48
CA PHE A 51 -2.08 2.64 3.87
C PHE A 51 -0.57 2.37 3.96
N LEU A 52 0.13 3.16 4.75
CA LEU A 52 1.49 2.89 5.18
C LEU A 52 1.42 2.14 6.50
N LEU A 53 1.69 0.85 6.45
CA LEU A 53 1.73 0.01 7.64
C LEU A 53 3.17 0.00 8.15
N TYR A 54 3.35 0.22 9.45
CA TYR A 54 4.64 0.16 10.11
C TYR A 54 4.65 -1.02 11.09
N PRO A 55 5.04 -2.23 10.64
CA PRO A 55 4.89 -3.46 11.43
C PRO A 55 5.56 -3.37 12.80
N LYS A 56 6.76 -2.80 12.87
CA LYS A 56 7.55 -2.64 14.10
C LYS A 56 6.92 -1.70 15.13
N TYR A 57 6.17 -0.70 14.67
CA TYR A 57 5.59 0.34 15.51
C TYR A 57 4.09 0.11 15.76
N ASN A 58 3.51 -0.89 15.09
CA ASN A 58 2.07 -1.11 14.99
C ASN A 58 1.30 0.19 14.67
N GLU A 59 1.84 0.97 13.73
CA GLU A 59 1.28 2.24 13.31
C GLU A 59 0.77 2.13 11.87
N VAL A 60 -0.29 2.87 11.58
CA VAL A 60 -0.80 3.04 10.22
C VAL A 60 -0.98 4.52 9.90
N ASN A 61 -0.36 4.94 8.78
CA ASN A 61 -0.62 6.25 8.19
C ASN A 61 -1.47 6.08 6.94
N VAL A 62 -2.48 6.93 6.79
CA VAL A 62 -3.34 6.95 5.60
C VAL A 62 -2.93 8.12 4.72
N LEU A 63 -2.59 7.82 3.47
CA LEU A 63 -2.34 8.80 2.43
C LEU A 63 -3.53 8.84 1.48
N ASP A 64 -4.27 9.93 1.54
CA ASP A 64 -5.45 10.17 0.74
C ASP A 64 -5.36 11.55 0.09
N SER A 65 -5.34 11.57 -1.24
CA SER A 65 -5.25 12.80 -2.02
C SER A 65 -6.55 13.61 -2.08
N LEU A 66 -7.70 13.02 -1.74
CA LEU A 66 -9.00 13.71 -1.67
C LEU A 66 -9.49 13.99 -0.24
N ASP A 67 -8.78 13.53 0.79
CA ASP A 67 -9.23 13.60 2.19
C ASP A 67 -10.67 13.11 2.37
N LYS A 68 -10.97 11.91 1.84
CA LYS A 68 -12.25 11.25 2.11
C LYS A 68 -12.42 11.09 3.61
N ASP A 69 -13.66 11.19 4.08
CA ASP A 69 -13.97 10.95 5.48
C ASP A 69 -13.49 9.54 5.84
N SER A 70 -12.71 9.44 6.92
CA SER A 70 -12.21 8.16 7.43
C SER A 70 -13.28 7.09 7.63
N LYS A 71 -14.55 7.46 7.83
CA LYS A 71 -15.69 6.53 7.85
C LYS A 71 -15.79 5.68 6.59
N THR A 72 -15.39 6.18 5.43
CA THR A 72 -15.44 5.45 4.17
C THR A 72 -14.53 4.22 4.18
N TYR A 73 -13.43 4.26 4.95
CA TYR A 73 -12.47 3.15 5.05
C TYR A 73 -12.26 2.69 6.50
N GLN A 74 -13.15 3.06 7.42
CA GLN A 74 -13.05 2.76 8.85
C GLN A 74 -13.06 1.26 9.13
N GLU A 75 -13.84 0.50 8.37
CA GLU A 75 -13.88 -0.95 8.52
C GLU A 75 -12.52 -1.59 8.22
N PHE A 76 -11.81 -1.08 7.21
CA PHE A 76 -10.48 -1.57 6.89
C PHE A 76 -9.46 -1.18 7.96
N LEU A 77 -9.54 0.04 8.50
CA LEU A 77 -8.76 0.42 9.69
C LEU A 77 -9.00 -0.51 10.88
N ARG A 78 -10.26 -0.93 11.09
CA ARG A 78 -10.61 -1.92 12.13
C ARG A 78 -9.99 -3.29 11.84
N ILE A 79 -9.95 -3.73 10.59
CA ILE A 79 -9.30 -4.98 10.20
C ILE A 79 -7.79 -4.91 10.50
N ILE A 80 -7.13 -3.81 10.17
CA ILE A 80 -5.70 -3.58 10.47
C ILE A 80 -5.46 -3.58 11.99
N ASP A 81 -6.30 -2.89 12.76
CA ASP A 81 -6.26 -2.89 14.23
C ASP A 81 -6.36 -4.30 14.82
N LEU A 82 -7.27 -5.12 14.29
CA LEU A 82 -7.40 -6.53 14.67
C LEU A 82 -6.16 -7.35 14.30
N ALA A 83 -5.52 -7.06 13.17
CA ALA A 83 -4.30 -7.74 12.73
C ALA A 83 -3.12 -7.44 13.66
N PHE A 84 -2.86 -6.15 13.97
CA PHE A 84 -1.82 -5.76 14.91
C PHE A 84 -2.04 -6.34 16.30
N LYS A 85 -3.30 -6.32 16.82
CA LYS A 85 -3.63 -6.92 18.12
C LYS A 85 -3.28 -8.40 18.19
N ARG A 86 -3.47 -9.13 17.09
CA ARG A 86 -3.11 -10.55 17.02
C ARG A 86 -1.61 -10.78 16.97
N GLY A 87 -0.87 -9.98 16.21
CA GLY A 87 0.60 -10.02 16.20
C GLY A 87 1.22 -9.81 17.59
N ILE A 88 0.59 -8.97 18.41
CA ILE A 88 0.99 -8.77 19.81
C ILE A 88 0.67 -10.00 20.68
N ILE A 89 -0.48 -10.67 20.47
CA ILE A 89 -0.85 -11.87 21.24
C ILE A 89 0.09 -13.05 20.93
N SER A 90 0.64 -13.16 19.72
CA SER A 90 1.68 -14.14 19.41
C SER A 90 3.03 -13.83 20.06
N GLU A 91 3.34 -12.57 20.34
CA GLU A 91 4.55 -12.16 21.08
C GLU A 91 4.35 -12.18 22.62
N ALA A 92 3.10 -12.14 23.09
CA ALA A 92 2.73 -11.99 24.49
C ALA A 92 2.39 -13.31 25.22
N ASP A 93 3.23 -14.33 25.05
CA ASP A 93 3.53 -15.29 26.15
C ASP A 93 4.31 -14.62 27.30
N ASN A 94 4.52 -13.29 27.25
CA ASN A 94 4.95 -12.48 28.38
C ASN A 94 4.03 -11.26 28.60
N ALA A 95 3.04 -11.49 29.46
CA ALA A 95 2.52 -10.59 30.48
C ALA A 95 2.11 -9.14 30.12
N LYS A 96 0.86 -8.88 30.53
CA LYS A 96 0.18 -7.59 30.80
C LYS A 96 -0.61 -7.00 29.64
N THR A 97 -1.90 -7.32 29.69
CA THR A 97 -3.02 -6.39 29.47
C THR A 97 -2.57 -4.93 29.44
N GLN A 98 -2.64 -4.31 28.26
CA GLN A 98 -2.65 -2.86 28.17
C GLN A 98 -3.65 -2.39 27.11
N GLU A 99 -4.58 -1.61 27.63
CA GLU A 99 -5.49 -0.67 27.00
C GLU A 99 -4.68 0.40 26.25
N ASN A 100 -3.98 0.03 25.19
CA ASN A 100 -3.34 0.98 24.28
C ASN A 100 -4.16 1.03 23.00
N ALA A 101 -5.06 2.02 22.93
CA ALA A 101 -5.64 2.43 21.66
C ALA A 101 -4.49 2.85 20.73
N TYR A 102 -4.37 2.19 19.57
CA TYR A 102 -3.42 2.62 18.55
C TYR A 102 -3.65 4.09 18.21
N SER A 103 -2.56 4.80 17.98
CA SER A 103 -2.63 6.09 17.30
C SER A 103 -2.64 5.81 15.79
N SER A 104 -3.81 5.51 15.21
CA SER A 104 -3.98 5.69 13.78
C SER A 104 -3.82 7.18 13.52
N SER A 105 -2.62 7.61 13.13
CA SER A 105 -2.44 9.00 12.73
C SER A 105 -3.04 9.11 11.33
N ILE A 106 -4.27 9.64 11.26
CA ILE A 106 -4.85 10.01 9.98
C ILE A 106 -4.00 11.17 9.48
N SER A 107 -3.02 10.85 8.66
CA SER A 107 -2.05 11.80 8.14
C SER A 107 -2.64 12.73 7.08
N GLY A 108 -3.97 12.94 7.07
CA GLY A 108 -4.67 13.77 6.09
C GLY A 108 -4.02 15.14 5.84
N ARG A 109 -3.23 15.66 6.79
CA ARG A 109 -2.45 16.91 6.64
C ARG A 109 -1.05 16.81 6.02
N TRP A 110 -0.60 15.62 5.62
CA TRP A 110 0.82 15.37 5.30
C TRP A 110 1.05 14.69 3.95
N CYS A 111 0.16 14.89 2.97
CA CYS A 111 0.37 14.39 1.60
C CYS A 111 -0.14 15.37 0.54
N HIS A 112 0.35 15.20 -0.69
CA HIS A 112 -0.13 15.95 -1.85
C HIS A 112 -1.63 15.75 -2.06
N LYS A 113 -2.32 16.83 -2.43
CA LYS A 113 -3.78 16.86 -2.61
C LYS A 113 -4.16 17.03 -4.07
N GLN A 114 -5.18 16.31 -4.49
CA GLN A 114 -5.73 16.43 -5.83
C GLN A 114 -6.93 17.37 -5.84
N PRO A 115 -7.12 18.15 -6.92
CA PRO A 115 -8.31 18.98 -7.05
C PRO A 115 -9.58 18.13 -7.05
N VAL A 116 -10.62 18.62 -6.36
CA VAL A 116 -11.92 17.95 -6.32
C VAL A 116 -12.50 17.85 -7.73
N GLY A 117 -12.98 16.65 -8.09
CA GLY A 117 -13.55 16.37 -9.41
C GLY A 117 -12.55 15.83 -10.44
N THR A 118 -11.27 15.70 -10.06
CA THR A 118 -10.27 15.02 -10.89
C THR A 118 -10.25 13.51 -10.64
N ILE A 119 -9.67 12.75 -11.57
CA ILE A 119 -9.53 11.28 -11.52
C ILE A 119 -8.05 10.88 -11.38
N LEU A 120 -7.28 11.66 -10.61
CA LEU A 120 -5.82 11.55 -10.53
C LEU A 120 -5.34 10.73 -9.32
N CYS A 121 -6.24 10.16 -8.51
CA CYS A 121 -5.90 9.43 -7.27
C CYS A 121 -4.75 8.43 -7.45
N GLY A 122 -4.75 7.67 -8.55
CA GLY A 122 -3.68 6.71 -8.87
C GLY A 122 -2.31 7.37 -9.05
N TYR A 123 -2.24 8.54 -9.72
CA TYR A 123 -0.99 9.29 -9.86
C TYR A 123 -0.48 9.81 -8.51
N TYR A 124 -1.38 10.23 -7.62
CA TYR A 124 -1.00 10.63 -6.27
C TYR A 124 -0.50 9.43 -5.45
N CYS A 125 -1.12 8.26 -5.56
CA CYS A 125 -0.59 7.04 -4.94
C CYS A 125 0.82 6.70 -5.45
N CYS A 126 1.06 6.85 -6.76
CA CYS A 126 2.39 6.68 -7.34
C CYS A 126 3.38 7.74 -6.84
N GLU A 127 2.97 9.01 -6.70
CA GLU A 127 3.81 10.06 -6.11
C GLU A 127 4.18 9.76 -4.66
N PHE A 128 3.22 9.26 -3.87
CA PHE A 128 3.47 8.85 -2.49
C PHE A 128 4.52 7.74 -2.41
N LEU A 129 4.46 6.77 -3.33
CA LEU A 129 5.48 5.73 -3.48
C LEU A 129 6.83 6.30 -3.94
N ARG A 130 6.81 7.26 -4.86
CA ARG A 130 8.01 7.89 -5.43
C ARG A 130 8.78 8.70 -4.39
N VAL A 131 8.07 9.47 -3.56
CA VAL A 131 8.64 10.34 -2.53
C VAL A 131 9.11 9.56 -1.30
N ASN A 132 8.43 8.46 -0.95
CA ASN A 132 8.73 7.70 0.26
C ASN A 132 9.49 6.38 -0.02
N GLY A 133 9.64 5.97 -1.28
CA GLY A 133 10.26 4.72 -1.70
C GLY A 133 11.57 4.92 -2.46
N LYS A 134 12.41 3.87 -2.45
CA LYS A 134 13.73 3.81 -3.11
C LYS A 134 13.65 3.63 -4.64
N TYR A 135 12.53 4.00 -5.27
CA TYR A 135 12.24 3.68 -6.67
C TYR A 135 12.70 4.75 -7.68
N CYS A 136 13.22 5.89 -7.21
CA CYS A 136 13.87 6.88 -8.06
C CYS A 136 15.38 6.65 -8.17
N ALA A 137 15.92 6.81 -9.37
CA ALA A 137 17.36 6.76 -9.63
C ALA A 137 18.18 7.77 -8.80
N ASN A 138 17.54 8.86 -8.35
CA ASN A 138 18.15 9.94 -7.56
C ASN A 138 17.57 10.03 -6.14
N TYR A 139 17.21 8.89 -5.53
CA TYR A 139 16.56 8.82 -4.22
C TYR A 139 17.24 9.67 -3.13
N ASP A 140 18.57 9.66 -3.05
CA ASP A 140 19.33 10.40 -2.04
C ASP A 140 19.21 11.93 -2.19
N GLU A 141 18.73 12.41 -3.35
CA GLU A 141 18.54 13.82 -3.68
C GLU A 141 17.09 14.29 -3.50
N LEU A 142 16.13 13.37 -3.28
CA LEU A 142 14.72 13.72 -3.11
C LEU A 142 14.44 14.20 -1.68
N PRO A 143 13.65 15.28 -1.50
CA PRO A 143 13.23 15.71 -0.17
C PRO A 143 12.39 14.61 0.48
N LYS A 144 12.87 14.05 1.60
CA LYS A 144 12.08 13.18 2.49
C LYS A 144 10.88 13.98 2.99
N PHE A 145 9.67 13.55 2.61
CA PHE A 145 8.40 14.24 2.86
C PHE A 145 8.48 15.77 2.66
N PRO A 146 8.22 16.31 1.46
CA PRO A 146 7.75 17.67 1.39
C PRO A 146 6.40 17.70 2.12
N LYS A 147 6.34 18.38 3.26
CA LYS A 147 5.09 18.81 3.91
C LYS A 147 4.34 19.75 2.97
N SER A 148 3.75 19.23 1.90
CA SER A 148 3.12 20.06 0.90
C SER A 148 1.82 19.44 0.42
N GLU A 149 0.77 20.23 0.47
CA GLU A 149 -0.52 19.97 -0.17
C GLU A 149 -0.46 20.36 -1.66
N ARG A 150 0.72 20.23 -2.30
CA ARG A 150 0.91 20.64 -3.69
C ARG A 150 0.09 19.74 -4.61
N GLU A 151 -0.57 20.36 -5.58
CA GLU A 151 -1.17 19.67 -6.71
C GLU A 151 -0.10 19.17 -7.70
N LEU A 152 -0.37 18.05 -8.36
CA LEU A 152 0.49 17.56 -9.44
C LEU A 152 0.24 18.40 -10.69
N ASP A 153 1.32 18.92 -11.28
CA ASP A 153 1.30 19.52 -12.61
C ASP A 153 1.63 18.46 -13.68
N ASP A 154 1.47 18.82 -14.95
CA ASP A 154 1.72 17.91 -16.08
C ASP A 154 3.14 17.31 -16.04
N ARG A 155 4.13 18.12 -15.66
CA ARG A 155 5.52 17.66 -15.52
C ARG A 155 5.67 16.60 -14.42
N SER A 156 4.95 16.76 -13.32
CA SER A 156 4.94 15.79 -12.23
C SER A 156 4.35 14.47 -12.69
N ILE A 157 3.27 14.52 -13.47
CA ILE A 157 2.64 13.34 -14.06
C ILE A 157 3.60 12.64 -15.04
N GLU A 158 4.27 13.39 -15.92
CA GLU A 158 5.29 12.87 -16.83
C GLU A 158 6.45 12.21 -16.08
N ASP A 159 6.93 12.86 -15.01
CA ASP A 159 8.01 12.32 -14.18
C ASP A 159 7.60 11.01 -13.49
N ILE A 160 6.37 10.95 -12.96
CA ILE A 160 5.81 9.72 -12.37
C ILE A 160 5.73 8.61 -13.41
N GLN A 161 5.19 8.90 -14.60
CA GLN A 161 5.09 7.92 -15.69
C GLN A 161 6.48 7.39 -16.09
N ARG A 162 7.44 8.29 -16.28
CA ARG A 162 8.82 7.94 -16.64
C ARG A 162 9.45 7.03 -15.58
N ASP A 163 9.36 7.41 -14.31
CA ASP A 163 10.00 6.67 -13.22
C ASP A 163 9.33 5.29 -13.02
N MET A 164 8.00 5.22 -13.11
CA MET A 164 7.26 3.94 -13.07
C MET A 164 7.61 3.03 -14.24
N CYS A 165 7.63 3.55 -15.46
CA CYS A 165 8.03 2.78 -16.63
C CYS A 165 9.47 2.28 -16.50
N TYR A 166 10.39 3.15 -16.06
CA TYR A 166 11.78 2.76 -15.85
C TYR A 166 11.90 1.64 -14.81
N PHE A 167 11.20 1.74 -13.67
CA PHE A 167 11.21 0.72 -12.63
C PHE A 167 10.63 -0.62 -13.13
N ILE A 168 9.45 -0.60 -13.77
CA ILE A 168 8.81 -1.82 -14.30
C ILE A 168 9.72 -2.49 -15.32
N HIS A 169 10.29 -1.71 -16.24
CA HIS A 169 11.24 -2.25 -17.21
C HIS A 169 12.47 -2.82 -16.49
N ARG A 170 13.20 -2.01 -15.72
CA ARG A 170 14.49 -2.43 -15.17
C ARG A 170 14.37 -3.53 -14.10
N GLU A 171 13.44 -3.40 -13.18
CA GLU A 171 13.39 -4.23 -11.97
C GLU A 171 12.42 -5.40 -12.08
N CYS A 172 11.35 -5.29 -12.87
CA CYS A 172 10.32 -6.32 -12.95
C CYS A 172 10.39 -7.12 -14.27
N ALA A 173 10.63 -6.46 -15.40
CA ALA A 173 10.57 -7.10 -16.72
C ALA A 173 11.95 -7.56 -17.24
N HIS A 174 13.03 -6.91 -16.82
CA HIS A 174 14.37 -7.33 -17.21
C HIS A 174 14.82 -8.52 -16.36
N GLN A 175 15.41 -9.55 -16.97
CA GLN A 175 15.86 -10.77 -16.29
C GLN A 175 16.92 -10.55 -15.18
N LEU A 176 17.55 -9.37 -15.16
CA LEU A 176 18.52 -8.96 -14.13
C LEU A 176 17.89 -8.07 -13.05
N GLY A 177 16.61 -7.73 -13.20
CA GLY A 177 15.87 -6.90 -12.26
C GLY A 177 15.64 -7.63 -10.95
N GLN A 178 15.59 -6.88 -9.84
CA GLN A 178 15.44 -7.45 -8.51
C GLN A 178 14.13 -8.24 -8.33
N PHE A 179 13.07 -7.84 -9.04
CA PHE A 179 11.72 -8.37 -8.91
C PHE A 179 11.29 -9.16 -10.15
N PHE A 180 12.23 -9.65 -10.95
CA PHE A 180 11.92 -10.46 -12.12
C PHE A 180 11.30 -11.81 -11.70
N ASP A 181 10.15 -12.13 -12.30
CA ASP A 181 9.46 -13.40 -12.07
C ASP A 181 10.05 -14.48 -12.98
N ASN A 182 10.82 -15.40 -12.38
CA ASN A 182 11.48 -16.50 -13.08
C ASN A 182 10.50 -17.60 -13.54
N GLU A 183 9.26 -17.59 -13.05
CA GLU A 183 8.21 -18.53 -13.46
C GLU A 183 7.18 -17.86 -14.40
N GLY A 184 7.33 -16.56 -14.63
CA GLY A 184 6.41 -15.75 -15.43
C GLY A 184 6.61 -15.86 -16.94
N VAL A 185 5.67 -15.28 -17.70
CA VAL A 185 5.67 -15.30 -19.17
C VAL A 185 6.98 -14.72 -19.76
N LEU A 186 7.56 -13.70 -19.12
CA LEU A 186 8.80 -13.06 -19.59
C LEU A 186 10.05 -13.92 -19.41
N ALA A 187 10.00 -14.96 -18.58
CA ALA A 187 11.09 -15.93 -18.41
C ALA A 187 11.10 -17.02 -19.49
N LEU A 188 10.05 -17.11 -20.32
CA LEU A 188 9.98 -18.08 -21.41
C LEU A 188 11.02 -17.78 -22.50
N PRO A 189 11.67 -18.80 -23.10
CA PRO A 189 12.69 -18.61 -24.14
C PRO A 189 12.23 -17.75 -25.33
N GLU A 190 10.97 -17.87 -25.76
CA GLU A 190 10.41 -17.04 -26.83
C GLU A 190 10.41 -15.53 -26.52
N ASN A 191 10.44 -15.17 -25.22
CA ASN A 191 10.40 -13.80 -24.74
C ASN A 191 11.77 -13.25 -24.33
N GLU A 192 12.89 -13.97 -24.58
CA GLU A 192 14.25 -13.49 -24.24
C GLU A 192 14.52 -12.09 -24.80
N SER A 193 14.01 -11.80 -26.00
CA SER A 193 14.15 -10.48 -26.62
C SER A 193 13.47 -9.34 -25.86
N LEU A 194 12.40 -9.67 -25.13
CA LEU A 194 11.59 -8.73 -24.36
C LEU A 194 12.06 -8.63 -22.90
N SER A 195 12.74 -9.64 -22.35
CA SER A 195 13.25 -9.65 -20.97
C SER A 195 14.76 -9.40 -20.87
N ASN A 196 15.48 -9.38 -21.99
CA ASN A 196 16.93 -9.16 -22.05
C ASN A 196 17.32 -8.20 -23.18
N TRP A 197 16.59 -7.08 -23.31
CA TRP A 197 16.79 -6.12 -24.40
C TRP A 197 18.17 -5.46 -24.42
N SER A 198 18.89 -5.43 -23.29
CA SER A 198 20.25 -4.88 -23.18
C SER A 198 21.29 -5.70 -23.96
N ARG A 199 21.02 -6.99 -24.22
CA ARG A 199 21.93 -7.88 -24.97
C ARG A 199 22.04 -7.54 -26.46
N ARG A 200 21.14 -6.72 -26.99
CA ARG A 200 21.07 -6.34 -28.42
C ARG A 200 21.71 -4.99 -28.77
N LEU A 201 22.29 -4.30 -27.78
CA LEU A 201 22.96 -3.00 -27.96
C LEU A 201 24.49 -3.13 -28.15
N ILE A 202 25.00 -4.32 -28.46
CA ILE A 202 26.40 -4.59 -28.82
C ILE A 202 26.48 -5.00 -30.27
#